data_AF-A0A6A4VVG1-F1
#
_entry.id   AF-A0A6A4VVG1-F1
#
_cell.length_a   1.000
_cell.length_b   1.000
_cell.length_c   1.000
_cell.angle_alpha   90.00
_cell.angle_beta   90.00
_cell.angle_gamma   90.00
#
_symmetry.space_group_name_H-M   'P 1'
#
loop_
_entity.id
_entity.type
_entity.pdbx_description
1 polymer ?
#
loop_
_entity_poly.entity_id
_entity_poly.type
_entity_poly.pdbx_seq_one_letter_code
_entity_poly.pdbx_strand_id
1 'polypeptide(L)'
;MSKRNAVAFVKPPEPAFLTAFKKKAGFKEGPSVDTKHEELAFDENQTDREDERPTVVVLKPGDLTEQEAEEAKQDGAQELDSAEEDDKPPADGKIRFKKPKKRSSDDAAEQEQKKKKKASSSKKVKNASLLSFNEEDEEDG
;
A
#
# COMPACT_ATOMS: atom_id res chain seq x y z
N MET A 1 -32.24 5.65 19.13
CA MET A 1 -31.70 5.13 17.86
C MET A 1 -31.93 6.20 16.79
N SER A 2 -30.89 6.96 16.43
CA SER A 2 -31.01 8.03 15.44
C SER A 2 -31.14 7.43 14.05
N LYS A 3 -32.29 7.61 13.40
CA LYS A 3 -32.51 7.26 11.99
C LYS A 3 -31.60 8.17 11.16
N ARG A 4 -30.48 7.62 10.69
CA ARG A 4 -29.63 8.34 9.73
C ARG A 4 -30.48 8.63 8.49
N ASN A 5 -30.43 9.89 8.03
CA ASN A 5 -31.20 10.37 6.89
C ASN A 5 -30.78 9.61 5.63
N ALA A 6 -31.59 8.63 5.21
CA ALA A 6 -31.37 7.88 3.98
C ALA A 6 -31.85 8.74 2.80
N VAL A 7 -31.00 9.67 2.35
CA VAL A 7 -31.25 10.46 1.15
C VAL A 7 -30.71 9.69 -0.05
N ALA A 8 -31.61 9.22 -0.91
CA ALA A 8 -31.25 8.59 -2.18
C ALA A 8 -31.37 9.61 -3.32
N PHE A 9 -30.38 9.66 -4.20
CA PHE A 9 -30.41 10.46 -5.41
C PHE A 9 -31.15 9.69 -6.51
N VAL A 10 -32.22 10.28 -7.07
CA VAL A 10 -32.96 9.73 -8.21
C VAL A 10 -32.84 10.72 -9.37
N LYS A 11 -32.16 10.33 -10.45
CA LYS A 11 -32.06 11.14 -11.68
C LYS A 11 -33.34 10.94 -12.50
N PRO A 12 -34.24 11.94 -12.62
CA PRO A 12 -35.45 11.79 -13.43
C PRO A 12 -35.10 11.71 -14.93
N PRO A 13 -35.97 11.10 -15.75
CA PRO A 13 -35.74 11.02 -17.20
C PRO A 13 -35.71 12.41 -17.82
N GLU A 14 -34.79 12.62 -18.77
CA GLU A 14 -34.68 13.89 -19.47
C GLU A 14 -35.88 14.12 -20.40
N PRO A 15 -36.37 15.36 -20.50
CA PRO A 15 -37.48 15.69 -21.40
C PRO A 15 -37.08 15.48 -22.87
N ALA A 16 -38.05 15.13 -23.71
CA ALA A 16 -37.86 14.79 -25.12
C ALA A 16 -37.12 15.89 -25.94
N PHE A 17 -37.34 17.16 -25.59
CA PHE A 17 -36.63 18.28 -26.23
C PHE A 17 -35.12 18.25 -25.98
N LEU A 18 -34.68 18.03 -24.73
CA LEU A 18 -33.26 18.01 -24.39
C LEU A 18 -32.56 16.79 -24.98
N THR A 19 -33.23 15.64 -25.03
CA THR A 19 -32.66 14.42 -25.64
C THR A 19 -32.47 14.59 -27.15
N ALA A 20 -33.45 15.17 -27.86
CA ALA A 20 -33.34 15.48 -29.28
C ALA A 20 -32.24 16.51 -29.57
N PHE A 21 -32.13 17.54 -28.73
CA PHE A 21 -31.09 18.57 -28.84
C PHE A 21 -29.68 17.99 -28.63
N LYS A 22 -29.47 17.21 -27.56
CA LYS A 22 -28.19 16.54 -27.28
C LYS A 22 -27.75 15.61 -28.41
N LYS A 23 -28.69 14.86 -28.99
CA LYS A 23 -28.44 14.00 -30.16
C LYS A 23 -28.01 14.82 -31.38
N LYS A 24 -28.71 15.93 -31.67
CA LYS A 24 -28.37 16.80 -32.81
C LYS A 24 -27.03 17.52 -32.61
N ALA A 25 -26.69 17.86 -31.38
CA ALA A 25 -25.42 18.49 -31.01
C ALA A 25 -24.25 17.50 -30.90
N GLY A 26 -24.49 16.19 -31.02
CA GLY A 26 -23.45 15.17 -30.84
C GLY A 26 -22.91 15.10 -29.41
N PHE A 27 -23.69 15.51 -28.42
CA PHE A 27 -23.27 15.54 -27.02
C PHE A 27 -23.03 14.11 -26.52
N LYS A 28 -21.82 13.84 -26.01
CA LYS A 28 -21.45 12.63 -25.28
C LYS A 28 -21.27 13.03 -23.82
N GLU A 29 -21.93 12.32 -22.92
CA GLU A 29 -21.76 12.54 -21.48
C GLU A 29 -20.28 12.30 -21.13
N GLY A 30 -19.68 13.24 -20.40
CA GLY A 30 -18.25 13.20 -20.07
C GLY A 30 -17.90 12.11 -19.05
N PRO A 31 -16.62 12.01 -18.64
CA PRO A 31 -16.19 11.08 -17.61
C PRO A 31 -17.02 11.25 -16.33
N SER A 32 -17.59 10.14 -15.84
CA SER A 32 -18.39 10.10 -14.61
C SER A 32 -17.46 10.03 -13.38
N VAL A 33 -18.03 10.06 -12.18
CA VAL A 33 -17.29 9.67 -10.97
C VAL A 33 -16.85 8.21 -11.04
N ASP A 34 -17.63 7.36 -11.72
CA ASP A 34 -17.33 5.94 -11.91
C ASP A 34 -16.08 5.72 -12.77
N THR A 35 -15.82 6.59 -13.74
CA THR A 35 -14.61 6.47 -14.59
C THR A 35 -13.32 6.75 -13.83
N LYS A 36 -13.39 7.25 -12.58
CA LYS A 36 -12.22 7.34 -11.67
C LYS A 36 -11.88 6.00 -11.02
N HIS A 37 -12.86 5.10 -10.93
CA HIS A 37 -12.71 3.76 -10.34
C HIS A 37 -12.45 2.70 -11.40
N GLU A 38 -12.55 3.05 -12.68
CA GLU A 38 -12.18 2.17 -13.78
C GLU A 38 -10.66 1.94 -13.77
N GLU A 39 -10.26 0.66 -13.81
CA GLU A 39 -8.87 0.30 -14.03
C GLU A 39 -8.48 0.74 -15.45
N LEU A 40 -7.66 1.78 -15.52
CA LEU A 40 -7.09 2.21 -16.79
C LEU A 40 -6.03 1.19 -17.21
N ALA A 41 -5.97 0.92 -18.51
CA ALA A 41 -4.88 0.14 -19.06
C ALA A 41 -3.56 0.82 -18.70
N PHE A 42 -2.72 0.11 -17.95
CA PHE A 42 -1.34 0.53 -17.74
C PHE A 42 -0.63 0.44 -19.08
N ASP A 43 0.00 1.52 -19.51
CA ASP A 43 0.81 1.49 -20.72
C ASP A 43 2.11 0.75 -20.39
N GLU A 44 2.19 -0.52 -20.77
CA GLU A 44 3.38 -1.36 -20.60
C GLU A 44 4.64 -0.76 -21.28
N ASN A 45 4.48 0.22 -22.18
CA ASN A 45 5.58 0.93 -22.82
C ASN A 45 6.03 2.18 -22.06
N GLN A 46 5.39 2.54 -20.95
CA GLN A 46 5.93 3.53 -20.02
C GLN A 46 7.05 2.88 -19.20
N THR A 47 8.20 2.71 -19.83
CA THR A 47 9.44 2.41 -19.12
C THR A 47 9.96 3.68 -18.44
N ASP A 48 10.36 3.58 -17.18
CA ASP A 48 11.02 4.68 -16.46
C ASP A 48 12.19 5.24 -17.28
N ARG A 49 12.21 6.56 -17.43
CA ARG A 49 13.27 7.25 -18.18
C ARG A 49 14.58 7.26 -17.38
N GLU A 50 15.71 7.41 -18.07
CA GLU A 50 17.02 7.54 -17.42
C GLU A 50 17.05 8.71 -16.42
N ASP A 51 16.40 9.83 -16.75
CA ASP A 51 16.28 11.02 -15.89
C ASP A 51 15.41 10.79 -14.63
N GLU A 52 14.57 9.77 -14.62
CA GLU A 52 13.66 9.43 -13.51
C GLU A 52 14.35 8.48 -12.51
N ARG A 53 15.52 7.94 -12.85
CA ARG A 53 16.30 7.06 -11.97
C ARG A 53 16.89 7.85 -10.79
N PRO A 54 16.95 7.27 -9.58
CA PRO A 54 17.55 7.92 -8.43
C PRO A 54 19.06 8.11 -8.63
N THR A 55 19.60 9.24 -8.17
CA THR A 55 21.03 9.49 -8.17
C THR A 55 21.76 8.59 -7.15
N VAL A 56 22.77 7.86 -7.60
CA VAL A 56 23.62 7.01 -6.75
C VAL A 56 24.80 7.84 -6.24
N VAL A 57 24.99 7.89 -4.92
CA VAL A 57 26.09 8.63 -4.27
C VAL A 57 26.85 7.69 -3.34
N VAL A 58 28.16 7.54 -3.56
CA VAL A 58 29.08 6.73 -2.74
C VAL A 58 29.75 7.64 -1.72
N LEU A 59 29.48 7.43 -0.43
CA LEU A 59 30.05 8.22 0.67
C LEU A 59 31.06 7.43 1.50
N LYS A 60 30.87 6.11 1.64
CA LYS A 60 31.68 5.21 2.47
C LYS A 60 32.19 4.03 1.65
N PRO A 61 33.36 3.46 2.01
CA PRO A 61 33.81 2.21 1.42
C PRO A 61 32.82 1.09 1.81
N GLY A 62 32.09 0.57 0.82
CA GLY A 62 31.02 -0.42 0.99
C GLY A 62 29.65 0.02 0.46
N ASP A 63 29.48 1.30 0.08
CA ASP A 63 28.29 1.73 -0.66
C ASP A 63 28.34 1.20 -2.11
N LEU A 64 27.17 0.86 -2.67
CA LEU A 64 27.06 0.34 -4.04
C LEU A 64 27.47 1.40 -5.05
N THR A 65 28.27 0.97 -6.02
CA THR A 65 28.58 1.80 -7.19
C THR A 65 27.39 1.80 -8.16
N GLU A 66 27.38 2.75 -9.10
CA GLU A 66 26.29 2.92 -10.07
C GLU A 66 25.99 1.62 -10.84
N GLN A 67 27.04 0.89 -11.26
CA GLN A 67 26.90 -0.36 -12.00
C GLN A 67 26.26 -1.48 -11.17
N GLU A 68 26.74 -1.67 -9.93
CA GLU A 68 26.20 -2.69 -9.03
C GLU A 68 24.76 -2.39 -8.63
N ALA A 69 24.40 -1.10 -8.51
CA ALA A 69 23.03 -0.68 -8.22
C ALA A 69 22.06 -0.94 -9.38
N GLU A 70 22.52 -0.85 -10.63
CA GLU A 70 21.73 -1.22 -11.80
C GLU A 70 21.53 -2.73 -11.92
N GLU A 71 22.59 -3.52 -11.72
CA GLU A 71 22.52 -4.99 -11.71
C GLU A 71 21.54 -5.49 -10.63
N ALA A 72 21.65 -4.97 -9.40
CA ALA A 72 20.75 -5.35 -8.30
C ALA A 72 19.27 -5.03 -8.58
N LYS A 73 18.96 -3.97 -9.35
CA LYS A 73 17.59 -3.65 -9.76
C LYS A 73 17.08 -4.63 -10.82
N GLN A 74 17.93 -5.02 -11.77
CA GLN A 74 17.57 -5.98 -12.81
C GLN A 74 17.28 -7.36 -12.19
N ASP A 75 18.15 -7.84 -11.31
CA ASP A 75 17.97 -9.10 -10.61
C ASP A 75 16.76 -9.07 -9.66
N GLY A 76 16.59 -7.96 -8.92
CA GLY A 76 15.47 -7.78 -7.99
C GLY A 76 14.11 -7.66 -8.69
N ALA A 77 14.03 -6.99 -9.84
CA ALA A 77 12.82 -6.94 -10.64
C ALA A 77 12.40 -8.33 -11.14
N GLN A 78 13.38 -9.19 -11.45
CA GLN A 78 13.14 -10.56 -11.89
C GLN A 78 12.64 -11.48 -10.76
N GLU A 79 13.12 -11.31 -9.52
CA GLU A 79 12.60 -12.04 -8.36
C GLU A 79 11.21 -11.55 -7.89
N LEU A 80 10.91 -10.25 -8.01
CA LEU A 80 9.62 -9.70 -7.58
C LEU A 80 8.45 -10.20 -8.42
N ASP A 81 8.62 -10.36 -9.74
CA ASP A 81 7.60 -10.93 -10.64
C ASP A 81 7.25 -12.38 -10.26
N SER A 82 8.25 -13.14 -9.77
CA SER A 82 8.06 -14.50 -9.26
C SER A 82 7.41 -14.55 -7.87
N ALA A 83 7.61 -13.52 -7.04
CA ALA A 83 7.03 -13.42 -5.70
C ALA A 83 5.57 -12.94 -5.70
N GLU A 84 5.16 -12.16 -6.71
CA GLU A 84 3.77 -11.73 -6.87
C GLU A 84 2.79 -12.91 -7.07
N GLU A 85 3.25 -14.04 -7.60
CA GLU A 85 2.42 -15.23 -7.74
C GLU A 85 1.97 -15.83 -6.40
N ASP A 86 2.80 -15.75 -5.36
CA ASP A 86 2.58 -16.34 -4.04
C ASP A 86 1.81 -15.42 -3.07
N ASP A 87 1.71 -14.13 -3.40
CA ASP A 87 0.99 -13.09 -2.65
C ASP A 87 -0.32 -12.66 -3.32
N LYS A 88 -0.75 -13.36 -4.38
CA LYS A 88 -2.10 -13.16 -4.96
C LYS A 88 -3.16 -13.36 -3.86
N PRO A 89 -4.04 -12.36 -3.60
CA PRO A 89 -5.06 -12.49 -2.58
C PRO A 89 -5.96 -13.69 -2.91
N PRO A 90 -6.32 -14.51 -1.91
CA PRO A 90 -7.15 -15.69 -2.16
C PRO A 90 -8.45 -15.26 -2.83
N ALA A 91 -8.81 -15.88 -3.95
CA ALA A 91 -10.00 -15.56 -4.74
C ALA A 91 -11.33 -15.57 -3.95
N ASP A 92 -11.34 -16.23 -2.79
CA ASP A 92 -12.48 -16.33 -1.88
C ASP A 92 -12.57 -15.16 -0.86
N GLY A 93 -11.70 -14.15 -0.96
CA GLY A 93 -11.71 -12.92 -0.14
C GLY A 93 -11.45 -13.11 1.36
N LYS A 94 -11.24 -14.35 1.83
CA LYS A 94 -10.89 -14.66 3.22
C LYS A 94 -9.40 -14.51 3.46
N ILE A 95 -9.06 -13.56 4.32
CA ILE A 95 -7.69 -13.35 4.81
C ILE A 95 -7.23 -14.61 5.59
N ARG A 96 -6.13 -15.23 5.14
CA ARG A 96 -5.47 -16.36 5.82
C ARG A 96 -4.12 -15.92 6.36
N PHE A 97 -3.95 -15.93 7.68
CA PHE A 97 -2.68 -15.58 8.32
C PHE A 97 -1.69 -16.75 8.23
N LYS A 98 -0.61 -16.60 7.45
CA LYS A 98 0.52 -17.55 7.46
C LYS A 98 1.33 -17.35 8.75
N LYS A 99 1.65 -18.46 9.44
CA LYS A 99 2.45 -18.43 10.67
C LYS A 99 3.90 -18.03 10.31
N PRO A 100 4.53 -17.07 11.02
CA PRO A 100 5.91 -16.70 10.74
C PRO A 100 6.85 -17.89 11.01
N LYS A 101 7.84 -18.05 10.13
CA LYS A 101 8.91 -19.04 10.32
C LYS A 101 9.73 -18.63 11.55
N LYS A 102 9.83 -19.53 12.54
CA LYS A 102 10.67 -19.29 13.73
C LYS A 102 12.10 -19.03 13.26
N ARG A 103 12.67 -17.90 13.68
CA ARG A 103 14.11 -17.65 13.57
C ARG A 103 14.82 -18.66 14.48
N SER A 104 15.65 -19.54 13.92
CA SER A 104 16.58 -20.36 14.71
C SER A 104 17.72 -19.44 15.14
N SER A 105 17.67 -18.95 16.38
CA SER A 105 18.81 -18.32 17.02
C SER A 105 19.79 -19.43 17.44
N ASP A 106 20.82 -19.63 16.64
CA ASP A 106 22.02 -20.36 17.03
C ASP A 106 22.91 -19.40 17.84
N ASP A 107 22.45 -19.02 19.04
CA ASP A 107 23.27 -18.52 20.17
C ASP A 107 22.34 -18.30 21.39
N ALA A 108 22.07 -19.37 22.14
CA ALA A 108 21.67 -19.34 23.56
C ALA A 108 21.59 -20.77 24.08
N ALA A 109 22.49 -21.07 25.01
CA ALA A 109 22.67 -22.35 25.66
C ALA A 109 21.40 -22.96 26.27
N GLU A 110 21.33 -24.28 26.13
CA GLU A 110 20.69 -25.29 26.97
C GLU A 110 19.64 -24.84 28.00
N GLN A 111 18.40 -25.33 27.86
CA GLN A 111 17.69 -26.05 28.93
C GLN A 111 16.40 -26.70 28.36
N GLU A 112 16.44 -28.02 28.18
CA GLU A 112 15.23 -28.84 28.26
C GLU A 112 14.55 -28.59 29.60
N GLN A 113 13.25 -28.23 29.66
CA GLN A 113 12.29 -28.84 30.60
C GLN A 113 10.82 -28.63 30.18
N LYS A 114 10.13 -29.77 30.16
CA LYS A 114 8.70 -30.10 30.17
C LYS A 114 7.67 -29.01 30.51
N LYS A 115 6.57 -29.06 29.73
CA LYS A 115 5.22 -28.47 29.90
C LYS A 115 4.85 -28.10 31.35
N LYS A 116 4.49 -26.83 31.58
CA LYS A 116 3.37 -26.39 32.47
C LYS A 116 2.94 -24.96 32.11
N LYS A 117 1.63 -24.76 31.95
CA LYS A 117 0.98 -23.48 31.63
C LYS A 117 1.35 -22.40 32.66
N LYS A 118 1.85 -21.24 32.21
CA LYS A 118 1.88 -20.01 33.02
C LYS A 118 1.33 -18.85 32.21
N ALA A 119 0.35 -18.16 32.80
CA ALA A 119 -0.25 -16.95 32.28
C ALA A 119 0.83 -15.91 31.95
N SER A 120 0.77 -15.31 30.77
CA SER A 120 1.69 -14.27 30.34
C SER A 120 1.43 -13.01 31.16
N SER A 121 2.24 -12.76 32.18
CA SER A 121 2.29 -11.46 32.85
C SER A 121 3.07 -10.49 31.96
N SER A 122 2.44 -9.92 30.94
CA SER A 122 3.00 -8.78 30.22
C SER A 122 2.88 -7.54 31.12
N LYS A 123 4.03 -6.99 31.55
CA LYS A 123 4.08 -5.75 32.33
C LYS A 123 3.58 -4.62 31.43
N LYS A 124 2.48 -3.98 31.84
CA LYS A 124 1.87 -2.84 31.15
C LYS A 124 2.85 -1.66 31.24
N VAL A 125 3.46 -1.31 30.11
CA VAL A 125 4.33 -0.14 29.98
C VAL A 125 3.44 1.11 30.07
N LYS A 126 3.67 1.96 31.08
CA LYS A 126 2.94 3.21 31.31
C LYS A 126 3.90 4.37 31.10
N ASN A 127 4.12 4.75 29.85
CA ASN A 127 4.87 5.94 29.51
C ASN A 127 3.87 6.92 28.92
N ALA A 128 3.66 8.06 29.58
CA ALA A 128 2.67 9.07 29.17
C ALA A 128 3.17 9.98 28.03
N SER A 129 4.24 9.61 27.35
CA SER A 129 4.66 10.24 26.09
C SER A 129 5.51 9.21 25.34
N LEU A 130 4.90 8.61 24.31
CA LEU A 130 5.57 7.66 23.41
C LEU A 130 5.75 8.24 22.01
N LEU A 131 5.41 9.52 21.84
CA LEU A 131 5.51 10.31 20.61
C LEU A 131 5.96 11.71 20.99
N SER A 132 7.26 11.96 20.97
CA SER A 132 7.86 13.29 21.07
C SER A 132 7.80 14.01 19.71
N PHE A 133 6.60 14.12 19.15
CA PHE A 133 6.39 14.72 17.82
C PHE A 133 5.71 16.10 17.87
N ASN A 134 5.57 16.71 19.05
CA ASN A 134 4.87 18.00 19.15
C ASN A 134 5.34 18.89 20.29
N GLU A 135 6.65 19.07 20.45
CA GLU A 135 7.17 20.10 21.36
C GLU A 135 8.43 20.76 20.79
N GLU A 136 8.33 21.26 19.55
CA GLU A 136 9.28 22.23 19.01
C GLU A 136 8.66 22.91 17.79
N ASP A 137 7.76 23.89 18.02
CA ASP A 137 7.76 25.19 17.31
C ASP A 137 6.67 26.12 17.87
N GLU A 138 7.05 27.03 18.78
CA GLU A 138 6.50 28.40 18.92
C GLU A 138 7.32 29.12 20.01
N GLU A 139 8.53 29.54 19.61
CA GLU A 139 9.36 30.53 20.31
C GLU A 139 8.84 31.93 19.95
N ASP A 140 8.01 32.51 20.83
CA ASP A 140 7.79 33.95 20.93
C ASP A 140 7.96 34.33 22.42
N GLY A 141 9.10 34.92 22.77
CA GLY A 141 9.44 35.38 24.12
C GLY A 141 10.83 35.97 24.26
#